data_AF-A0A060WHR3-F1
#
_entry.id   AF-A0A060WHR3-F1
#
_cell.length_a   1.000
_cell.length_b   1.000
_cell.length_c   1.000
_cell.angle_alpha   90.00
_cell.angle_beta   90.00
_cell.angle_gamma   90.00
#
_symmetry.space_group_name_H-M   'P 1'
#
loop_
_entity.id
_entity.type
_entity.pdbx_description
1 polymer ?
#
loop_
_entity_poly.entity_id
_entity_poly.type
_entity_poly.pdbx_seq_one_letter_code
_entity_poly.pdbx_strand_id
1 'polypeptide(L)'
;MVFLTLSCWIRNRGPDRYWKVQEVLSNARHFRGRKNRCYSLAVRAVRRAFVYATKARKIKRRNMRTLWISRIAAASREHGMKYPALMHNLVKSSVEVNRRVLSDLAITEPKSFLSLAKLARARQQEGFGAALGDGKEPPGVFSRIVTLQ
;
A
#
# COMPACT_ATOMS: atom_id res chain seq x y z
N MET A 1 -49.05 -28.31 -7.79
CA MET A 1 -50.43 -27.87 -7.50
C MET A 1 -50.59 -26.46 -8.00
N VAL A 2 -51.43 -26.28 -9.03
CA VAL A 2 -51.68 -25.02 -9.72
C VAL A 2 -52.58 -24.17 -8.84
N PHE A 3 -52.15 -22.95 -8.51
CA PHE A 3 -52.92 -21.98 -7.74
C PHE A 3 -54.19 -21.57 -8.53
N LEU A 4 -55.35 -22.11 -8.15
CA LEU A 4 -56.64 -21.92 -8.84
C LEU A 4 -57.54 -20.83 -8.21
N THR A 5 -57.05 -20.08 -7.21
CA THR A 5 -57.83 -19.02 -6.56
C THR A 5 -57.62 -17.65 -7.21
N LEU A 6 -58.73 -17.01 -7.60
CA LEU A 6 -58.82 -15.68 -8.23
C LEU A 6 -58.04 -14.57 -7.49
N SER A 7 -57.82 -14.73 -6.18
CA SER A 7 -57.06 -13.82 -5.32
C SER A 7 -55.56 -13.73 -5.68
N CYS A 8 -54.97 -14.79 -6.26
CA CYS A 8 -53.58 -14.79 -6.74
C CYS A 8 -53.42 -14.20 -8.15
N TRP A 9 -54.54 -13.94 -8.85
CA TRP A 9 -54.57 -13.29 -10.16
C TRP A 9 -54.53 -11.75 -10.06
N ILE A 10 -54.85 -11.21 -8.89
CA ILE A 10 -54.72 -9.79 -8.59
C ILE A 10 -53.25 -9.51 -8.23
N ARG A 11 -52.55 -8.80 -9.11
CA ARG A 11 -51.15 -8.39 -8.93
C ARG A 11 -51.02 -7.38 -7.78
N ASN A 12 -51.08 -7.84 -6.53
CA ASN A 12 -50.97 -6.99 -5.35
C ASN A 12 -49.49 -6.63 -5.09
N ARG A 13 -49.22 -5.35 -4.81
CA ARG A 13 -47.88 -4.88 -4.44
C ARG A 13 -47.53 -5.37 -3.02
N GLY A 14 -46.54 -6.25 -2.91
CA GLY A 14 -46.00 -6.75 -1.62
C GLY A 14 -45.02 -5.78 -0.92
N PRO A 15 -44.48 -6.16 0.26
CA PRO A 15 -43.57 -5.34 1.06
C PRO A 15 -42.15 -5.21 0.46
N ASP A 16 -41.90 -5.75 -0.72
CA ASP A 16 -40.57 -5.80 -1.37
C ASP A 16 -39.87 -4.44 -1.44
N ARG A 17 -40.65 -3.36 -1.61
CA ARG A 17 -40.11 -2.00 -1.63
C ARG A 17 -39.47 -1.61 -0.29
N TYR A 18 -40.10 -1.98 0.82
CA TYR A 18 -39.59 -1.67 2.15
C TYR A 18 -38.22 -2.31 2.37
N TRP A 19 -38.11 -3.62 2.06
CA TRP A 19 -36.85 -4.36 2.20
C TRP A 19 -35.73 -3.80 1.33
N LYS A 20 -36.01 -3.42 0.08
CA LYS A 20 -35.05 -2.76 -0.82
C LYS A 20 -34.57 -1.41 -0.28
N VAL A 21 -35.48 -0.62 0.29
CA VAL A 21 -35.12 0.66 0.93
C VAL A 21 -34.26 0.42 2.17
N GLN A 22 -34.63 -0.56 2.99
CA GLN A 22 -33.91 -0.90 4.22
C GLN A 22 -32.49 -1.42 3.95
N GLU A 23 -32.28 -2.16 2.87
CA GLU A 23 -30.95 -2.60 2.41
C GLU A 23 -30.04 -1.40 2.05
N VAL A 24 -30.57 -0.38 1.38
CA VAL A 24 -29.79 0.83 1.07
C VAL A 24 -29.54 1.65 2.34
N LEU A 25 -30.55 1.78 3.20
CA LEU A 25 -30.42 2.54 4.45
C LEU A 25 -29.50 1.86 5.47
N SER A 26 -29.38 0.53 5.47
CA SER A 26 -28.44 -0.20 6.34
C SER A 26 -27.00 0.26 6.08
N ASN A 27 -26.63 0.44 4.81
CA ASN A 27 -25.33 0.95 4.39
C ASN A 27 -25.13 2.45 4.71
N ALA A 28 -26.22 3.21 4.82
CA ALA A 28 -26.21 4.65 5.05
C ALA A 28 -26.33 5.08 6.53
N ARG A 29 -26.52 4.14 7.47
CA ARG A 29 -26.83 4.44 8.89
C ARG A 29 -25.88 5.44 9.54
N HIS A 30 -24.59 5.33 9.25
CA HIS A 30 -23.53 6.17 9.82
C HIS A 30 -23.36 7.52 9.10
N PHE A 31 -24.14 7.81 8.05
CA PHE A 31 -24.06 9.09 7.36
C PHE A 31 -24.66 10.23 8.19
N ARG A 32 -24.10 11.43 8.02
CA ARG A 32 -24.56 12.63 8.71
C ARG A 32 -25.76 13.27 8.00
N GLY A 33 -26.67 13.85 8.79
CA GLY A 33 -27.84 14.59 8.29
C GLY A 33 -28.87 13.68 7.61
N ARG A 34 -29.67 14.21 6.67
CA ARG A 34 -30.77 13.48 6.04
C ARG A 34 -30.36 12.28 5.17
N LYS A 35 -29.06 12.11 4.89
CA LYS A 35 -28.52 11.03 4.04
C LYS A 35 -28.62 9.64 4.67
N ASN A 36 -28.81 9.55 5.99
CA ASN A 36 -29.00 8.28 6.70
C ASN A 36 -30.47 7.85 6.83
N ARG A 37 -31.43 8.73 6.51
CA ARG A 37 -32.88 8.49 6.67
C ARG A 37 -33.64 8.56 5.34
N CYS A 38 -33.34 9.55 4.50
CA CYS A 38 -34.07 9.76 3.24
C CYS A 38 -33.48 8.89 2.12
N TYR A 39 -34.26 7.94 1.60
CA TYR A 39 -33.82 6.99 0.56
C TYR A 39 -33.20 7.68 -0.67
N SER A 40 -33.85 8.71 -1.23
CA SER A 40 -33.37 9.41 -2.43
C SER A 40 -31.98 10.04 -2.25
N LEU A 41 -31.66 10.49 -1.04
CA LEU A 41 -30.34 11.03 -0.70
C LEU A 41 -29.34 9.91 -0.37
N ALA A 42 -29.80 8.88 0.34
CA ALA A 42 -29.01 7.72 0.72
C ALA A 42 -28.46 6.99 -0.52
N VAL A 43 -29.29 6.70 -1.52
CA VAL A 43 -28.87 6.02 -2.77
C VAL A 43 -27.71 6.74 -3.44
N ARG A 44 -27.79 8.08 -3.56
CA ARG A 44 -26.72 8.90 -4.17
C ARG A 44 -25.44 8.85 -3.34
N ALA A 45 -25.55 8.93 -2.02
CA ALA A 45 -24.41 8.91 -1.10
C ALA A 45 -23.73 7.54 -1.05
N VAL A 46 -24.50 6.46 -0.91
CA VAL A 46 -24.02 5.08 -0.86
C VAL A 46 -23.30 4.72 -2.17
N ARG A 47 -23.90 5.05 -3.33
CA ARG A 47 -23.26 4.82 -4.63
C ARG A 47 -21.90 5.53 -4.72
N ARG A 48 -21.83 6.80 -4.30
CA ARG A 48 -20.56 7.55 -4.27
C ARG A 48 -19.55 6.92 -3.30
N ALA A 49 -20.00 6.49 -2.13
CA ALA A 49 -19.13 5.82 -1.15
C ALA A 49 -18.53 4.52 -1.70
N PHE A 50 -19.32 3.69 -2.39
CA PHE A 50 -18.82 2.45 -3.01
C PHE A 50 -17.81 2.70 -4.13
N VAL A 51 -18.04 3.72 -4.97
CA VAL A 51 -17.06 4.13 -5.97
C VAL A 51 -15.74 4.56 -5.30
N TYR A 52 -15.83 5.38 -4.25
CA TYR A 52 -14.63 5.79 -3.51
C TYR A 52 -13.94 4.63 -2.81
N ALA A 53 -14.67 3.71 -2.18
CA ALA A 53 -14.09 2.54 -1.52
C ALA A 53 -13.24 1.73 -2.50
N THR A 54 -13.76 1.48 -3.70
CA THR A 54 -13.04 0.74 -4.75
C THR A 54 -11.82 1.49 -5.26
N LYS A 55 -11.93 2.81 -5.51
CA LYS A 55 -10.79 3.65 -5.91
C LYS A 55 -9.73 3.74 -4.80
N ALA A 56 -10.15 3.87 -3.55
CA ALA A 56 -9.30 4.04 -2.38
C ALA A 56 -8.43 2.80 -2.11
N ARG A 57 -8.85 1.58 -2.48
CA ARG A 57 -7.99 0.38 -2.37
C ARG A 57 -6.68 0.54 -3.14
N LYS A 58 -6.70 1.15 -4.33
CA LYS A 58 -5.50 1.44 -5.14
C LYS A 58 -4.66 2.57 -4.52
N ILE A 59 -5.33 3.63 -4.06
CA ILE A 59 -4.68 4.79 -3.44
C ILE A 59 -4.00 4.40 -2.11
N LYS A 60 -4.62 3.56 -1.28
CA LYS A 60 -4.05 3.06 -0.01
C LYS A 60 -2.68 2.43 -0.23
N ARG A 61 -2.52 1.60 -1.28
CA ARG A 61 -1.22 0.98 -1.61
C ARG A 61 -0.15 2.02 -1.95
N ARG A 62 -0.51 3.09 -2.68
CA ARG A 62 0.40 4.20 -3.01
C ARG A 62 0.77 5.00 -1.76
N ASN A 63 -0.22 5.38 -0.94
CA ASN A 63 -0.01 6.15 0.28
C ASN A 63 0.88 5.39 1.28
N MET A 64 0.66 4.08 1.45
CA MET A 64 1.52 3.23 2.30
C MET A 64 2.96 3.20 1.79
N ARG A 65 3.17 3.08 0.47
CA ARG A 65 4.50 3.14 -0.12
C ARG A 65 5.17 4.48 0.13
N THR A 66 4.46 5.60 -0.04
CA THR A 66 4.98 6.94 0.24
C THR A 66 5.36 7.08 1.72
N LEU A 67 4.53 6.57 2.64
CA LEU A 67 4.81 6.57 4.07
C LEU A 67 6.09 5.78 4.40
N TRP A 68 6.24 4.57 3.85
CA TRP A 68 7.45 3.78 4.06
C TRP A 68 8.71 4.48 3.53
N ILE A 69 8.63 5.09 2.35
CA ILE A 69 9.74 5.86 1.78
C ILE A 69 10.10 7.04 2.70
N SER A 70 9.11 7.77 3.20
CA SER A 70 9.33 8.90 4.10
C SER A 70 10.02 8.46 5.40
N ARG A 71 9.59 7.35 6.00
CA ARG A 71 10.20 6.75 7.20
C ARG A 71 11.64 6.31 6.96
N ILE A 72 11.89 5.57 5.87
CA ILE A 72 13.26 5.14 5.51
C ILE A 72 14.14 6.35 5.24
N ALA A 73 13.62 7.39 4.59
CA ALA A 73 14.38 8.61 4.32
C ALA A 73 14.75 9.35 5.61
N ALA A 74 13.89 9.37 6.63
CA ALA A 74 14.23 9.91 7.95
C ALA A 74 15.36 9.10 8.60
N ALA A 75 15.19 7.77 8.71
CA ALA A 75 16.20 6.90 9.33
C ALA A 75 17.54 6.91 8.57
N SER A 76 17.52 6.99 7.23
CA SER A 76 18.75 7.09 6.43
C SER A 76 19.52 8.38 6.75
N ARG A 77 18.81 9.49 6.97
CA ARG A 77 19.43 10.78 7.31
C ARG A 77 20.10 10.74 8.67
N GLU A 78 19.53 10.05 9.66
CA GLU A 78 20.16 9.85 10.97
C GLU A 78 21.53 9.15 10.86
N HIS A 79 21.72 8.31 9.84
CA HIS A 79 22.99 7.67 9.54
C HIS A 79 23.84 8.41 8.49
N GLY A 80 23.45 9.64 8.11
CA GLY A 80 24.19 10.48 7.17
C GLY A 80 24.12 10.01 5.71
N MET A 81 23.01 9.38 5.30
CA MET A 81 22.79 8.94 3.92
C MET A 81 21.42 9.37 3.37
N LYS A 82 21.31 9.46 2.04
CA LYS A 82 20.05 9.75 1.35
C LYS A 82 19.36 8.45 0.94
N TYR A 83 18.02 8.42 0.98
CA TYR A 83 17.21 7.26 0.59
C TYR A 83 17.55 6.66 -0.79
N PRO A 84 17.73 7.44 -1.87
CA PRO A 84 18.04 6.87 -3.18
C PRO A 84 19.37 6.11 -3.18
N ALA A 85 20.39 6.65 -2.50
CA ALA A 85 21.69 6.01 -2.38
C ALA A 85 21.59 4.70 -1.57
N LEU A 86 20.88 4.71 -0.44
CA LEU A 86 20.64 3.51 0.36
C LEU A 86 20.00 2.40 -0.48
N MET A 87 18.88 2.69 -1.14
CA MET A 87 18.14 1.68 -1.91
C MET A 87 18.94 1.16 -3.10
N HIS A 88 19.63 2.04 -3.82
CA HIS A 88 20.46 1.66 -4.97
C HIS A 88 21.60 0.71 -4.55
N ASN A 89 22.28 1.02 -3.45
CA ASN A 89 23.42 0.21 -3.00
C ASN A 89 22.99 -1.13 -2.40
N LEU A 90 21.83 -1.19 -1.71
CA LEU A 90 21.28 -2.47 -1.24
C LEU A 90 20.95 -3.40 -2.42
N VAL A 91 20.36 -2.89 -3.51
CA VAL A 91 20.10 -3.67 -4.71
C VAL A 91 21.40 -4.14 -5.37
N LYS A 92 22.43 -3.29 -5.42
CA LYS A 92 23.76 -3.67 -5.95
C LYS A 92 24.49 -4.72 -5.11
N SER A 93 24.13 -4.89 -3.85
CA SER A 93 24.64 -5.92 -2.95
C SER A 93 23.76 -7.17 -2.94
N SER A 94 22.83 -7.31 -3.89
CA SER A 94 21.87 -8.43 -3.97
C SER A 94 20.99 -8.59 -2.72
N VAL A 95 20.79 -7.51 -1.95
CA VAL A 95 19.93 -7.51 -0.76
C VAL A 95 18.53 -7.04 -1.17
N GLU A 96 17.67 -8.01 -1.52
CA GLU A 96 16.30 -7.76 -1.95
C GLU A 96 15.34 -7.54 -0.77
N VAL A 97 15.34 -6.33 -0.20
CA VAL A 97 14.47 -6.00 0.93
C VAL A 97 13.31 -5.10 0.52
N ASN A 98 12.10 -5.52 0.90
CA ASN A 98 10.89 -4.73 0.70
C ASN A 98 10.86 -3.48 1.59
N ARG A 99 10.34 -2.37 1.05
CA ARG A 99 10.23 -1.07 1.76
C ARG A 99 9.40 -1.14 3.04
N ARG A 100 8.40 -2.03 3.09
CA ARG A 100 7.63 -2.28 4.31
C ARG A 100 8.54 -2.81 5.42
N VAL A 101 9.29 -3.87 5.15
CA VAL A 101 10.21 -4.50 6.10
C VAL A 101 11.31 -3.54 6.49
N LEU A 102 11.91 -2.84 5.53
CA LEU A 102 12.96 -1.86 5.81
C LEU A 102 12.46 -0.71 6.70
N SER A 103 11.22 -0.25 6.51
CA SER A 103 10.61 0.77 7.36
C SER A 103 10.26 0.26 8.76
N ASP A 104 10.01 -1.04 8.91
CA ASP A 104 9.69 -1.68 10.18
C ASP A 104 10.97 -1.87 11.00
N LEU A 105 12.01 -2.41 10.38
CA LEU A 105 13.36 -2.51 10.96
C LEU A 105 13.89 -1.16 11.43
N ALA A 106 13.66 -0.10 10.66
CA ALA A 106 14.05 1.24 11.06
C ALA A 106 13.39 1.71 12.38
N ILE A 107 12.21 1.18 12.72
CA ILE A 107 11.47 1.52 13.94
C ILE A 107 11.79 0.56 15.08
N THR A 108 11.74 -0.75 14.82
CA THR A 108 11.86 -1.78 15.86
C THR A 108 13.30 -2.17 16.15
N GLU A 109 14.17 -2.14 15.14
CA GLU A 109 15.54 -2.67 15.22
C GLU A 109 16.58 -1.68 14.65
N PRO A 110 16.93 -0.62 15.40
CA PRO A 110 17.86 0.40 14.92
C PRO A 110 19.26 -0.16 14.65
N LYS A 111 19.69 -1.20 15.38
CA LYS A 111 20.99 -1.87 15.16
C LYS A 111 21.05 -2.58 13.80
N SER A 112 20.00 -3.31 13.44
CA SER A 112 19.88 -4.01 12.15
C SER A 112 19.86 -3.00 11.00
N PHE A 113 19.10 -1.91 11.14
CA PHE A 113 19.07 -0.84 10.14
C PHE A 113 20.42 -0.12 9.99
N LEU A 114 21.15 0.11 11.09
CA LEU A 114 22.51 0.67 11.06
C LEU A 114 23.48 -0.23 10.29
N SER A 115 23.41 -1.55 10.48
CA SER A 115 24.25 -2.51 9.74
C SER A 115 23.97 -2.46 8.24
N LEU A 116 22.71 -2.39 7.83
CA LEU A 116 22.32 -2.21 6.43
C LEU A 116 22.81 -0.86 5.86
N ALA A 117 22.74 0.20 6.66
CA ALA A 117 23.25 1.51 6.28
C ALA A 117 24.78 1.49 6.08
N LYS A 118 25.52 0.83 6.99
CA LYS A 118 26.97 0.66 6.85
C LYS A 118 27.33 -0.14 5.61
N LEU A 119 26.65 -1.26 5.35
CA LEU A 119 26.83 -2.08 4.15
C LEU A 119 26.62 -1.25 2.88
N ALA A 120 25.52 -0.50 2.81
CA ALA A 120 25.22 0.35 1.67
C ALA A 120 26.25 1.48 1.47
N ARG A 121 26.80 2.05 2.55
CA ARG A 121 27.88 3.04 2.47
C ARG A 121 29.18 2.43 1.95
N ALA A 122 29.55 1.24 2.45
CA ALA A 122 30.74 0.52 1.98
C ALA A 122 30.64 0.21 0.48
N ARG A 123 29.49 -0.31 0.03
CA ARG A 123 29.24 -0.57 -1.39
C ARG A 123 29.29 0.70 -2.26
N GLN A 124 28.85 1.84 -1.71
CA GLN A 124 28.93 3.14 -2.37
C GLN A 124 30.38 3.57 -2.60
N GLN A 125 31.22 3.44 -1.57
CA GLN A 125 32.64 3.80 -1.62
C GLN A 125 33.40 2.94 -2.63
N GLU A 126 33.17 1.62 -2.62
CA GLU A 126 33.72 0.71 -3.64
C GLU A 126 33.29 1.11 -5.05
N GLY A 127 32.03 1.54 -5.22
CA GLY A 127 31.53 2.02 -6.51
C GLY A 127 32.20 3.30 -6.98
N PHE A 128 32.52 4.22 -6.07
CA PHE A 128 33.28 5.43 -6.40
C PHE A 128 34.74 5.12 -6.73
N GLY A 129 35.39 4.25 -5.96
CA GLY A 129 36.76 3.81 -6.25
C GLY A 129 36.87 3.17 -7.64
N ALA A 130 35.99 2.22 -7.94
CA ALA A 130 35.96 1.58 -9.25
C ALA A 130 35.68 2.54 -10.42
N ALA A 131 34.94 3.63 -10.19
CA ALA A 131 34.66 4.64 -11.21
C ALA A 131 35.83 5.62 -11.43
N LEU A 132 36.68 5.82 -10.42
CA LEU A 132 37.86 6.68 -10.51
C LEU A 132 39.07 5.95 -11.10
N GLY A 133 39.14 4.62 -10.97
CA GLY A 133 40.24 3.81 -11.48
C GLY A 133 40.13 3.49 -12.98
N ASP A 134 41.24 3.10 -13.59
CA ASP A 134 41.36 2.76 -15.02
C ASP A 134 40.76 1.38 -15.38
N GLY A 135 39.97 0.76 -14.49
CA GLY A 135 39.39 -0.58 -14.67
C GLY A 135 40.37 -1.76 -14.54
N LYS A 136 41.65 -1.49 -14.26
CA LYS A 136 42.68 -2.52 -14.00
C LYS A 136 42.58 -3.12 -12.60
N GLU A 137 42.00 -2.38 -11.66
CA GLU A 137 41.85 -2.79 -10.27
C GLU A 137 40.79 -3.89 -10.12
N PRO A 138 41.01 -4.88 -9.23
CA PRO A 138 40.03 -5.93 -9.01
C PRO A 138 38.73 -5.37 -8.41
N PRO A 139 37.57 -6.00 -8.67
CA PRO A 139 36.31 -5.59 -8.07
C PRO A 139 36.36 -5.69 -6.54
N GLY A 140 35.82 -4.65 -5.87
CA GLY A 140 35.68 -4.58 -4.42
C GLY A 140 34.88 -5.76 -3.83
N VAL A 141 35.07 -6.05 -2.54
CA VAL A 141 34.56 -7.27 -1.89
C VAL A 141 33.05 -7.36 -1.97
N PHE A 142 32.33 -6.26 -1.68
CA PHE A 142 30.86 -6.23 -1.75
C PHE A 142 30.32 -6.02 -3.17
N SER A 143 31.19 -5.77 -4.14
CA SER A 143 30.84 -5.61 -5.54
C SER A 143 30.79 -6.94 -6.30
N ARG A 144 31.34 -8.02 -5.73
CA ARG A 144 31.33 -9.35 -6.31
C ARG A 144 29.92 -9.93 -6.29
N ILE A 145 29.40 -10.29 -7.45
CA ILE A 145 28.08 -10.90 -7.61
C ILE A 145 28.24 -12.41 -7.55
N VAL A 146 27.47 -13.06 -6.68
CA VAL A 146 27.36 -14.52 -6.68
C VAL A 146 26.42 -14.90 -7.81
N THR A 147 26.95 -15.43 -8.90
CA THR A 147 26.14 -16.07 -9.94
C THR A 147 25.72 -17.43 -9.40
N LEU A 148 24.46 -17.55 -8.96
CA LEU A 148 23.85 -18.84 -8.70
C LEU A 148 23.71 -19.54 -10.07
N GLN A 149 24.40 -20.67 -10.24
CA GLN A 149 24.21 -21.58 -11.38
C GLN A 149 22.85 -22.25 -11.31
#